data_AF-A0AAW4VDI8-F1
#
_entry.id   AF-A0AAW4VDI8-F1
#
_cell.length_a   1.000
_cell.length_b   1.000
_cell.length_c   1.000
_cell.angle_alpha   90.00
_cell.angle_beta   90.00
_cell.angle_gamma   90.00
#
_symmetry.space_group_name_H-M   'P 1'
#
loop_
_entity.id
_entity.type
_entity.pdbx_description
1 polymer ?
#
loop_
_entity_poly.entity_id
_entity_poly.type
_entity_poly.pdbx_seq_one_letter_code
_entity_poly.pdbx_strand_id
1 'polypeptide(L)'
;MNFPSNSQELYLGDVKLESLLEELNKRHAICNIHPHRSKPINENIFTAGPVPLFEFIANTTRAVLNLIGNDVILRYPNITWIIPHCGPFLPNIYEKFMGMSKILIPQKMIKEVDVEASFKKLYFDIAGNPAPHLLK
;
A
#
# COMPACT_ATOMS: atom_id res chain seq x y z
N MET A 1 -1.47 -10.70 -11.49
CA MET A 1 -2.83 -10.82 -10.92
C MET A 1 -3.27 -9.48 -10.38
N ASN A 2 -4.53 -9.10 -10.55
CA ASN A 2 -5.06 -7.82 -10.05
C ASN A 2 -5.64 -8.01 -8.64
N PHE A 3 -5.18 -7.23 -7.67
CA PHE A 3 -5.62 -7.27 -6.28
C PHE A 3 -6.29 -5.95 -5.91
N PRO A 4 -7.48 -5.97 -5.28
CA PRO A 4 -8.05 -4.73 -4.79
C PRO A 4 -7.23 -4.21 -3.59
N SER A 5 -7.16 -2.89 -3.41
CA SER A 5 -6.49 -2.28 -2.24
C SER A 5 -7.07 -2.77 -0.91
N ASN A 6 -8.35 -3.13 -0.89
CA ASN A 6 -9.02 -3.85 0.20
C ASN A 6 -10.20 -4.67 -0.34
N SER A 7 -10.67 -5.63 0.44
CA SER A 7 -11.92 -6.35 0.20
C SER A 7 -12.75 -6.38 1.48
N GLN A 8 -13.86 -5.64 1.52
CA GLN A 8 -14.69 -5.47 2.73
C GLN A 8 -13.86 -5.04 3.94
N GLU A 9 -13.04 -3.99 3.77
CA GLU A 9 -12.10 -3.49 4.79
C GLU A 9 -10.99 -4.46 5.22
N LEU A 10 -10.86 -5.63 4.59
CA LEU A 10 -9.65 -6.44 4.72
C LEU A 10 -8.57 -5.88 3.79
N TYR A 11 -7.56 -5.23 4.35
CA TYR A 11 -6.45 -4.65 3.60
C TYR A 11 -5.34 -5.68 3.34
N LEU A 12 -4.64 -5.49 2.22
CA LEU A 12 -3.41 -6.21 1.95
C LEU A 12 -2.42 -6.01 3.11
N GLY A 13 -1.81 -7.10 3.58
CA GLY A 13 -0.94 -7.10 4.76
C GLY A 13 -1.59 -7.61 6.06
N ASP A 14 -2.88 -7.89 6.06
CA ASP A 14 -3.57 -8.52 7.20
C ASP A 14 -3.16 -9.99 7.38
N VAL A 15 -3.05 -10.43 8.64
CA VAL A 15 -2.69 -11.82 9.01
C VAL A 15 -3.64 -12.88 8.45
N LYS A 16 -4.91 -12.52 8.19
CA LYS A 16 -5.87 -13.43 7.55
C LYS A 16 -5.49 -13.80 6.12
N LEU A 17 -4.58 -13.05 5.50
CA LEU A 17 -4.08 -13.27 4.14
C LEU A 17 -2.77 -14.07 4.12
N GLU A 18 -2.24 -14.54 5.26
CA GLU A 18 -0.91 -15.18 5.34
C GLU A 18 -0.78 -16.37 4.37
N SER A 19 -1.77 -17.27 4.34
CA SER A 19 -1.74 -18.44 3.44
C SER A 19 -1.75 -18.04 1.95
N LEU A 20 -2.46 -16.97 1.61
CA LEU A 20 -2.44 -16.40 0.28
C LEU A 20 -1.06 -15.81 -0.04
N LEU A 21 -0.48 -15.04 0.87
CA LEU A 21 0.85 -14.44 0.71
C LEU A 21 1.94 -15.49 0.52
N GLU A 22 1.88 -16.60 1.28
CA GLU A 22 2.79 -17.73 1.10
C GLU A 22 2.69 -18.32 -0.32
N GLU A 23 1.48 -18.56 -0.82
CA GLU A 23 1.27 -19.11 -2.16
C GLU A 23 1.71 -18.14 -3.26
N LEU A 24 1.45 -16.84 -3.10
CA LEU A 24 1.91 -15.80 -4.03
C LEU A 24 3.44 -15.75 -4.06
N ASN A 25 4.08 -15.82 -2.90
CA ASN A 25 5.54 -15.80 -2.78
C ASN A 25 6.19 -17.04 -3.40
N LYS A 26 5.65 -18.24 -3.15
CA LYS A 26 6.13 -19.50 -3.78
C LYS A 26 6.06 -19.44 -5.31
N ARG A 27 5.06 -18.74 -5.85
CA ARG A 27 4.83 -18.62 -7.30
C ARG A 27 5.53 -17.43 -7.94
N HIS A 28 6.31 -16.66 -7.18
CA HIS A 28 6.93 -15.42 -7.65
C HIS A 28 5.91 -14.48 -8.30
N ALA A 29 4.72 -14.37 -7.68
CA ALA A 29 3.58 -13.72 -8.29
C ALA A 29 3.80 -12.22 -8.48
N ILE A 30 3.38 -11.71 -9.64
CA ILE A 30 3.26 -10.28 -9.90
C ILE A 30 1.85 -9.84 -9.49
N CYS A 31 1.77 -8.99 -8.48
CA CYS A 31 0.55 -8.49 -7.86
C CYS A 31 0.36 -7.02 -8.22
N ASN A 32 -0.56 -6.75 -9.13
CA ASN A 32 -0.96 -5.40 -9.50
C ASN A 32 -2.08 -4.94 -8.57
N ILE A 33 -1.81 -3.95 -7.72
CA ILE A 33 -2.83 -3.39 -6.84
C ILE A 33 -3.73 -2.48 -7.69
N HIS A 34 -5.04 -2.59 -7.52
CA HIS A 34 -6.01 -1.69 -8.11
C HIS A 34 -6.86 -1.06 -7.00
N PRO A 35 -7.18 0.25 -7.07
CA PRO A 35 -7.96 0.87 -6.02
C PRO A 35 -9.35 0.24 -5.88
N HIS A 36 -9.79 0.15 -4.64
CA HIS A 36 -11.15 -0.21 -4.27
C HIS A 36 -11.70 0.81 -3.27
N ARG A 37 -13.01 1.06 -3.33
CA ARG A 37 -13.69 1.98 -2.41
C ARG A 37 -13.79 1.32 -1.04
N SER A 38 -13.31 1.99 -0.01
CA SER A 38 -13.56 1.58 1.38
C SER A 38 -14.93 2.06 1.87
N LYS A 39 -15.50 1.35 2.85
CA LYS A 39 -16.69 1.73 3.60
C LYS A 39 -16.44 1.46 5.09
N PRO A 40 -16.77 2.39 6.00
CA PRO A 40 -17.57 3.60 5.76
C PRO A 40 -16.74 4.82 5.33
N ILE A 41 -17.34 5.69 4.51
CA ILE A 41 -16.87 7.04 4.21
C ILE A 41 -17.99 8.00 4.66
N ASN A 42 -17.64 9.20 5.12
CA ASN A 42 -18.65 10.23 5.39
C ASN A 42 -19.23 10.73 4.05
N GLU A 43 -20.47 10.37 3.73
CA GLU A 43 -21.11 10.73 2.45
C GLU A 43 -21.48 12.23 2.36
N ASN A 44 -21.37 13.01 3.43
CA ASN A 44 -21.71 14.44 3.46
C ASN A 44 -20.58 15.37 2.99
N ILE A 45 -19.43 14.82 2.57
CA ILE A 45 -18.33 15.60 2.00
C ILE A 45 -18.19 15.32 0.51
N PHE A 46 -17.79 16.33 -0.26
CA PHE A 46 -17.72 16.23 -1.71
C PHE A 46 -16.84 15.07 -2.19
N THR A 47 -15.73 14.76 -1.50
CA THR A 47 -14.77 13.72 -1.90
C THR A 47 -15.33 12.29 -1.82
N ALA A 48 -16.47 12.07 -1.16
CA ALA A 48 -17.13 10.78 -1.12
C ALA A 48 -17.78 10.39 -2.47
N GLY A 49 -18.15 11.38 -3.30
CA GLY A 49 -18.77 11.19 -4.61
C GLY A 49 -17.78 10.78 -5.72
N PRO A 50 -16.79 11.63 -6.07
CA PRO A 50 -15.77 11.33 -7.06
C PRO A 50 -14.69 10.46 -6.43
N VAL A 51 -15.01 9.20 -6.13
CA VAL A 51 -14.13 8.24 -5.46
C VAL A 51 -12.71 8.17 -6.07
N PRO A 52 -12.52 8.20 -7.42
CA PRO A 52 -11.19 8.20 -8.02
C PRO A 52 -10.33 9.42 -7.67
N LEU A 53 -10.96 10.57 -7.36
CA LEU A 53 -10.25 11.83 -7.08
C LEU A 53 -9.44 11.76 -5.78
N PHE A 54 -9.96 11.10 -4.75
CA PHE A 54 -9.33 11.08 -3.43
C PHE A 54 -9.32 9.70 -2.79
N GLU A 55 -10.47 9.05 -2.66
CA GLU A 55 -10.60 7.80 -1.91
C GLU A 55 -9.76 6.66 -2.48
N PHE A 56 -9.67 6.55 -3.81
CA PHE A 56 -8.80 5.54 -4.45
C PHE A 56 -7.31 5.77 -4.15
N ILE A 57 -6.88 7.02 -4.15
CA ILE A 57 -5.50 7.42 -3.85
C ILE A 57 -5.19 7.14 -2.37
N ALA A 58 -6.10 7.53 -1.47
CA ALA A 58 -5.98 7.30 -0.04
C ALA A 58 -5.99 5.80 0.31
N ASN A 59 -6.92 5.01 -0.22
CA ASN A 59 -7.05 3.59 0.10
C ASN A 59 -5.89 2.75 -0.44
N THR A 60 -5.39 3.08 -1.62
CA THR A 60 -4.19 2.41 -2.14
C THR A 60 -2.97 2.74 -1.28
N THR A 61 -2.82 4.01 -0.86
CA THR A 61 -1.75 4.39 0.09
C THR A 61 -1.86 3.60 1.39
N ARG A 62 -3.08 3.49 1.97
CA ARG A 62 -3.33 2.70 3.19
C ARG A 62 -2.94 1.24 3.02
N ALA A 63 -3.32 0.60 1.91
CA ALA A 63 -3.00 -0.80 1.64
C ALA A 63 -1.48 -1.04 1.59
N VAL A 64 -0.73 -0.17 0.90
CA VAL A 64 0.73 -0.30 0.81
C VAL A 64 1.40 -0.04 2.16
N LEU A 65 0.95 0.98 2.90
CA LEU A 65 1.43 1.22 4.26
C LEU A 65 1.14 0.04 5.19
N ASN A 66 0.01 -0.63 5.03
CA ASN A 66 -0.34 -1.82 5.80
C ASN A 66 0.53 -3.02 5.45
N LEU A 67 0.87 -3.23 4.17
CA LEU A 67 1.84 -4.24 3.74
C LEU A 67 3.21 -4.00 4.39
N ILE A 68 3.72 -2.77 4.34
CA ILE A 68 5.02 -2.43 4.92
C ILE A 68 4.98 -2.53 6.44
N GLY A 69 3.97 -1.95 7.09
CA GLY A 69 3.83 -1.96 8.55
C GLY A 69 3.65 -3.36 9.16
N ASN A 70 3.23 -4.34 8.36
CA ASN A 70 3.16 -5.75 8.75
C ASN A 70 4.34 -6.59 8.24
N ASP A 71 5.42 -5.94 7.77
CA ASP A 71 6.64 -6.55 7.25
C ASP A 71 6.43 -7.51 6.06
N VAL A 72 5.29 -7.41 5.37
CA VAL A 72 4.92 -8.37 4.30
C VAL A 72 5.85 -8.24 3.11
N ILE A 73 6.29 -7.03 2.77
CA ILE A 73 7.16 -6.78 1.61
C ILE A 73 8.49 -7.54 1.72
N LEU A 74 9.09 -7.58 2.92
CA LEU A 74 10.39 -8.22 3.13
C LEU A 74 10.28 -9.68 3.55
N ARG A 75 9.23 -10.08 4.29
CA ARG A 75 8.96 -11.49 4.59
C ARG A 75 8.58 -12.31 3.37
N TYR A 76 7.95 -11.69 2.37
CA TYR A 76 7.57 -12.33 1.10
C TYR A 76 8.25 -11.68 -0.10
N PRO A 77 9.58 -11.80 -0.21
CA PRO A 77 10.40 -11.01 -1.12
C PRO A 77 10.25 -11.39 -2.60
N ASN A 78 9.62 -12.52 -2.91
CA ASN A 78 9.41 -12.99 -4.28
C ASN A 78 8.11 -12.44 -4.89
N ILE A 79 7.25 -11.81 -4.09
CA ILE A 79 6.06 -11.13 -4.61
C ILE A 79 6.50 -9.79 -5.19
N THR A 80 6.16 -9.57 -6.47
CA THR A 80 6.36 -8.27 -7.12
C THR A 80 5.11 -7.43 -6.94
N TRP A 81 5.19 -6.34 -6.19
CA TRP A 81 4.06 -5.43 -5.96
C TRP A 81 4.11 -4.25 -6.94
N ILE A 82 3.11 -4.14 -7.80
CA ILE A 82 2.91 -3.00 -8.69
C ILE A 82 1.86 -2.09 -8.07
N ILE A 83 2.26 -0.86 -7.79
CA ILE A 83 1.40 0.17 -7.21
C ILE A 83 0.85 1.04 -8.35
N PRO A 84 -0.47 1.24 -8.43
CA PRO A 84 -1.09 1.95 -9.53
C PRO A 84 -0.95 3.46 -9.39
N HIS A 85 -1.19 4.20 -10.46
CA HIS A 85 -1.33 5.65 -10.44
C HIS A 85 -0.09 6.42 -9.94
N CYS A 86 1.09 6.02 -10.40
CA CYS A 86 2.36 6.68 -10.07
C CYS A 86 2.70 6.71 -8.56
N GLY A 87 2.17 5.78 -7.77
CA GLY A 87 2.48 5.69 -6.34
C GLY A 87 1.70 6.67 -5.47
N PRO A 88 0.36 6.55 -5.39
CA PRO A 88 -0.61 7.49 -4.81
C PRO A 88 -0.05 8.65 -3.97
N PHE A 89 -0.20 8.62 -2.63
CA PHE A 89 0.46 9.57 -1.75
C PHE A 89 1.84 9.09 -1.28
N LEU A 90 2.34 7.97 -1.81
CA LEU A 90 3.55 7.30 -1.30
C LEU A 90 4.80 8.19 -1.35
N PRO A 91 5.12 8.91 -2.44
CA PRO A 91 6.22 9.86 -2.46
C PRO A 91 6.12 10.94 -1.37
N ASN A 92 4.91 11.43 -1.09
CA ASN A 92 4.70 12.49 -0.10
C ASN A 92 4.90 12.00 1.33
N ILE A 93 4.62 10.72 1.60
CA ILE A 93 4.63 10.16 2.95
C ILE A 93 5.87 9.31 3.26
N TYR A 94 6.74 9.06 2.28
CA TYR A 94 7.91 8.20 2.42
C TYR A 94 8.81 8.61 3.61
N GLU A 95 9.34 9.83 3.58
CA GLU A 95 10.17 10.40 4.66
C GLU A 95 9.43 10.44 6.00
N LYS A 96 8.13 10.78 5.96
CA LYS A 96 7.30 10.81 7.16
C LYS A 96 7.16 9.42 7.77
N PHE A 97 6.93 8.39 6.97
CA PHE A 97 6.75 7.04 7.48
C PHE A 97 8.07 6.45 8.00
N MET A 98 9.18 6.71 7.33
CA MET A 98 10.52 6.37 7.84
C MET A 98 10.83 7.05 9.18
N GLY A 99 10.48 8.33 9.34
CA GLY A 99 10.64 9.04 10.61
C GLY A 99 9.73 8.48 11.70
N MET A 100 8.47 8.24 11.36
CA MET A 100 7.46 7.72 12.29
C MET A 100 7.74 6.28 12.73
N SER A 101 8.36 5.43 11.91
CA SER A 101 8.64 4.03 12.27
C SER A 101 9.51 3.92 13.54
N LYS A 102 10.41 4.89 13.76
CA LYS A 102 11.24 5.01 14.98
C LYS A 102 10.43 5.16 16.27
N ILE A 103 9.17 5.60 16.17
CA ILE A 103 8.22 5.73 17.28
C ILE A 103 7.24 4.56 17.28
N LEU A 104 6.70 4.21 16.10
CA LEU A 104 5.66 3.19 15.96
C LEU A 104 6.15 1.77 16.29
N ILE A 105 7.42 1.44 15.98
CA ILE A 105 8.00 0.12 16.27
C ILE A 105 8.17 -0.10 17.79
N PRO A 106 8.83 0.81 18.56
CA PRO A 106 8.90 0.65 20.03
C PRO A 106 7.54 0.60 20.72
N GLN A 107 6.55 1.31 20.16
CA GLN A 107 5.17 1.30 20.66
C GLN A 107 4.36 0.06 20.21
N LYS A 108 4.96 -0.84 19.43
CA LYS A 108 4.34 -2.06 18.88
C LYS A 108 3.08 -1.79 18.05
N MET A 109 3.00 -0.61 17.43
CA MET A 109 1.90 -0.24 16.54
C MET A 109 2.07 -0.82 15.13
N ILE A 110 3.31 -1.11 14.75
CA ILE A 110 3.69 -1.83 13.53
C ILE A 110 4.74 -2.90 13.88
N LYS A 111 5.02 -3.82 12.94
CA LYS A 111 6.10 -4.81 13.06
C LYS A 111 7.47 -4.12 13.00
N GLU A 112 8.51 -4.83 13.43
CA GLU A 112 9.88 -4.41 13.17
C GLU A 112 10.14 -4.49 11.66
N VAL A 113 10.33 -3.34 11.03
CA VAL A 113 10.34 -3.20 9.56
C VAL A 113 11.47 -2.29 9.11
N ASP A 114 12.09 -2.65 7.98
CA ASP A 114 12.95 -1.72 7.24
C ASP A 114 12.09 -1.02 6.18
N VAL A 115 11.66 0.20 6.50
CA VAL A 115 10.77 1.00 5.65
C VAL A 115 11.48 1.34 4.33
N GLU A 116 12.73 1.78 4.37
CA GLU A 116 13.49 2.15 3.16
C GLU A 116 13.65 0.95 2.24
N ALA A 117 14.08 -0.20 2.77
CA ALA A 117 14.22 -1.42 1.98
C ALA A 117 12.89 -1.90 1.40
N SER A 118 11.79 -1.74 2.15
CA SER A 118 10.45 -2.09 1.67
C SER A 118 10.02 -1.21 0.49
N PHE A 119 10.22 0.11 0.56
CA PHE A 119 9.89 1.02 -0.55
C PHE A 119 10.71 0.70 -1.81
N LYS A 120 11.99 0.35 -1.67
CA LYS A 120 12.87 -0.03 -2.80
C LYS A 120 12.41 -1.30 -3.54
N LYS A 121 11.52 -2.11 -2.94
CA LYS A 121 10.95 -3.31 -3.56
C LYS A 121 9.67 -3.05 -4.35
N LEU A 122 9.10 -1.85 -4.25
CA LEU A 122 7.86 -1.51 -4.94
C LEU A 122 8.12 -1.14 -6.40
N TYR A 123 7.22 -1.58 -7.27
CA TYR A 123 7.13 -1.13 -8.66
C TYR A 123 5.93 -0.20 -8.80
N PHE A 124 5.97 0.69 -9.77
CA PHE A 124 4.90 1.65 -10.02
C PHE A 124 4.48 1.56 -11.48
N ASP A 125 3.16 1.56 -11.74
CA ASP A 125 2.70 1.91 -13.07
C ASP A 125 2.74 3.44 -13.27
N ILE A 126 2.56 3.85 -14.52
CA ILE A 126 2.54 5.27 -14.93
C ILE A 126 1.14 5.72 -15.38
N ALA A 127 0.09 5.02 -14.94
CA ALA A 127 -1.27 5.42 -15.26
C ALA A 127 -1.62 6.73 -14.53
N GLY A 128 -2.45 7.58 -15.15
CA GLY A 128 -2.80 8.88 -14.55
C GLY A 128 -1.71 9.93 -14.76
N ASN A 129 -1.56 10.85 -13.81
CA ASN A 129 -0.64 11.98 -13.92
C ASN A 129 0.59 11.74 -13.03
N PRO A 130 1.76 11.43 -13.61
CA PRO A 130 2.98 11.41 -12.82
C PRO A 130 3.20 12.81 -12.22
N ALA A 131 3.61 12.86 -10.96
CA ALA A 131 4.08 14.07 -10.32
C ALA A 131 5.62 14.07 -10.37
N PRO A 132 6.26 14.41 -11.51
CA PRO A 132 7.70 14.26 -11.69
C PRO A 132 8.52 15.07 -10.67
N HIS A 133 7.92 16.08 -10.05
CA HIS A 133 8.55 16.87 -8.98
C HIS A 133 8.61 16.14 -7.63
N LEU A 134 7.81 15.08 -7.42
CA LEU A 134 7.78 14.25 -6.22
C LEU A 134 8.60 12.96 -6.35
N LEU A 135 8.97 12.57 -7.57
CA LEU A 135 9.77 11.37 -7.89
C LEU A 135 11.26 11.70 -8.05
N LYS A 136 11.81 12.54 -7.16
CA LYS A 136 13.24 12.88 -7.15
C LYS A 136 14.08 11.82 -6.45
#